data_AF-A0A158A694-F1
#
_entry.id   AF-A0A158A694-F1
#
_cell.length_a   1.000
_cell.length_b   1.000
_cell.length_c   1.000
_cell.angle_alpha   90.00
_cell.angle_beta   90.00
_cell.angle_gamma   90.00
#
_symmetry.space_group_name_H-M   'P 1'
#
loop_
_entity.id
_entity.type
_entity.pdbx_description
1 polymer ?
#
loop_
_entity_poly.entity_id
_entity_poly.type
_entity_poly.pdbx_seq_one_letter_code
_entity_poly.pdbx_strand_id
1 'polypeptide(L)'
;MASNSFFLNRAVARNADWQVNYPALAMASTIDAVDERRKQIVVAATDQTSLRAVFFSSLGAILDFHATWDELERSGKGWLAFTIRWNRWWLPNVAHVASLEQHAFAPTDLRFANRDLGVAPGDTASFREFLDAVELHYRRDAAISSVLFPPNASTAVDISRIDTPGRNL
;
A
#
# COMPACT_ATOMS: atom_id res chain seq x y z
N MET A 1 23.32 -14.43 -6.63
CA MET A 1 22.73 -13.75 -7.80
C MET A 1 21.40 -14.35 -8.30
N ALA A 2 20.96 -15.54 -7.87
CA ALA A 2 19.68 -16.13 -8.31
C ALA A 2 18.41 -15.47 -7.74
N SER A 3 18.46 -14.92 -6.52
CA SER A 3 17.28 -14.43 -5.81
C SER A 3 16.61 -13.18 -6.43
N ASN A 4 17.38 -12.27 -7.03
CA ASN A 4 16.83 -11.08 -7.69
C ASN A 4 16.09 -11.45 -8.99
N SER A 5 16.56 -12.47 -9.71
CA SER A 5 15.88 -12.95 -10.92
C SER A 5 14.53 -13.56 -10.59
N PHE A 6 14.40 -14.26 -9.45
CA PHE A 6 13.13 -14.83 -9.02
C PHE A 6 12.05 -13.75 -8.78
N PHE A 7 12.39 -12.70 -8.03
CA PHE A 7 11.47 -11.60 -7.79
C PHE A 7 11.05 -10.93 -9.09
N LEU A 8 12.00 -10.58 -9.96
CA LEU A 8 11.71 -9.89 -11.22
C LEU A 8 10.83 -10.74 -12.16
N ASN A 9 10.95 -12.06 -12.11
CA ASN A 9 10.12 -12.97 -12.91
C ASN A 9 8.67 -13.08 -12.41
N ARG A 10 8.42 -12.72 -11.14
CA ARG A 10 7.10 -12.84 -10.49
C ARG A 10 6.42 -11.50 -10.21
N ALA A 11 7.19 -10.44 -10.12
CA ALA A 11 6.69 -9.11 -9.89
C ALA A 11 6.08 -8.55 -11.19
N VAL A 12 4.79 -8.23 -11.13
CA VAL A 12 4.07 -7.52 -12.19
C VAL A 12 4.08 -6.03 -11.85
N ALA A 13 4.73 -5.22 -12.68
CA ALA A 13 4.62 -3.77 -12.58
C ALA A 13 3.19 -3.34 -12.88
N ARG A 14 2.57 -2.63 -11.94
CA ARG A 14 1.21 -2.12 -12.09
C ARG A 14 1.21 -0.79 -12.85
N ASN A 15 0.17 -0.58 -13.64
CA ASN A 15 -0.01 0.57 -14.51
C ASN A 15 -0.55 1.79 -13.74
N ALA A 16 -0.81 2.88 -14.46
CA ALA A 16 -1.30 4.13 -13.88
C ALA A 16 -2.65 4.00 -13.13
N ASP A 17 -3.49 3.00 -13.45
CA ASP A 17 -4.78 2.84 -12.76
C ASP A 17 -4.61 2.51 -11.27
N TRP A 18 -3.53 1.81 -10.89
CA TRP A 18 -3.21 1.54 -9.48
C TRP A 18 -2.75 2.79 -8.75
N GLN A 19 -2.01 3.67 -9.41
CA GLN A 19 -1.58 4.94 -8.82
C GLN A 19 -2.77 5.86 -8.54
N VAL A 20 -3.78 5.85 -9.41
CA VAL A 20 -5.02 6.63 -9.24
C VAL A 20 -5.90 6.07 -8.13
N ASN A 21 -5.97 4.74 -7.99
CA ASN A 21 -6.77 4.09 -6.96
C ASN A 21 -6.14 4.17 -5.57
N TYR A 22 -4.80 4.13 -5.49
CA TYR A 22 -4.05 4.06 -4.22
C TYR A 22 -3.05 5.20 -4.02
N PRO A 23 -3.45 6.49 -4.18
CA PRO A 23 -2.55 7.63 -4.06
C PRO A 23 -2.04 7.84 -2.64
N ALA A 24 -2.83 7.54 -1.61
CA ALA A 24 -2.38 7.71 -0.23
C ALA A 24 -1.31 6.68 0.14
N LEU A 25 -1.46 5.43 -0.27
CA LEU A 25 -0.45 4.38 -0.16
C LEU A 25 0.83 4.73 -0.93
N ALA A 26 0.69 5.20 -2.17
CA ALA A 26 1.82 5.60 -3.00
C ALA A 26 2.57 6.82 -2.43
N MET A 27 1.90 7.69 -1.66
CA MET A 27 2.50 8.86 -1.03
C MET A 27 2.99 8.57 0.39
N ALA A 28 2.38 7.64 1.11
CA ALA A 28 2.83 7.21 2.42
C ALA A 28 4.24 6.58 2.37
N SER A 29 4.64 6.03 1.22
CA SER A 29 6.00 5.57 0.99
C SER A 29 7.00 6.71 0.73
N THR A 30 6.54 7.95 0.48
CA THR A 30 7.36 9.11 0.12
C THR A 30 7.50 10.17 1.21
N ILE A 31 6.54 10.27 2.13
CA ILE A 31 6.53 11.31 3.16
C ILE A 31 7.49 10.97 4.31
N ASP A 32 8.45 11.88 4.53
CA ASP A 32 9.65 11.75 5.38
C ASP A 32 9.38 11.78 6.91
N ALA A 33 8.16 11.45 7.37
CA ALA A 33 7.77 11.47 8.79
C ALA A 33 7.59 10.07 9.40
N VAL A 34 7.98 9.02 8.69
CA VAL A 34 7.79 7.63 9.12
C VAL A 34 9.16 6.96 9.36
N ASP A 35 9.86 7.45 10.38
CA ASP A 35 11.04 6.91 11.10
C ASP A 35 12.29 6.40 10.34
N GLU A 36 12.21 5.96 9.08
CA GLU A 36 13.37 5.51 8.30
C GLU A 36 13.19 5.83 6.81
N ARG A 37 14.09 6.66 6.28
CA ARG A 37 14.06 7.37 4.98
C ARG A 37 13.80 6.58 3.69
N ARG A 38 13.58 5.26 3.73
CA ARG A 38 13.49 4.38 2.53
C ARG A 38 12.60 3.14 2.69
N LYS A 39 11.78 3.03 3.74
CA LYS A 39 10.89 1.86 3.88
C LYS A 39 9.80 1.91 2.81
N GLN A 40 9.70 0.88 1.99
CA GLN A 40 8.52 0.69 1.14
C GLN A 40 7.34 0.27 2.01
N ILE A 41 6.13 0.52 1.52
CA ILE A 41 4.92 -0.07 2.10
C ILE A 41 4.63 -1.35 1.34
N VAL A 42 4.50 -2.44 2.07
CA VAL A 42 4.15 -3.76 1.54
C VAL A 42 2.78 -4.12 2.09
N VAL A 43 1.79 -4.22 1.20
CA VAL A 43 0.47 -4.76 1.55
C VAL A 43 0.44 -6.20 1.10
N ALA A 44 0.32 -7.14 2.03
CA ALA A 44 0.47 -8.56 1.75
C ALA A 44 -0.62 -9.41 2.38
N ALA A 45 -0.90 -10.55 1.76
CA ALA A 45 -1.75 -11.60 2.30
C ALA A 45 -1.05 -12.94 2.12
N THR A 46 -1.24 -13.81 3.09
CA THR A 46 -0.62 -15.13 3.16
C THR A 46 -1.65 -16.21 3.49
N ASP A 47 -1.46 -17.40 2.95
CA ASP A 47 -2.17 -18.58 3.41
C ASP A 47 -1.19 -19.75 3.54
N GLN A 48 -1.68 -20.97 3.75
CA GLN A 48 -0.83 -22.15 3.87
C GLN A 48 -0.04 -22.49 2.59
N THR A 49 -0.37 -21.88 1.46
CA THR A 49 0.15 -22.23 0.13
C THR A 49 0.99 -21.13 -0.49
N SER A 50 0.66 -19.86 -0.26
CA SER A 50 1.22 -18.75 -1.01
C SER A 50 1.26 -17.43 -0.25
N LEU A 51 2.09 -16.54 -0.78
CA LEU A 51 2.22 -15.14 -0.40
C LEU A 51 1.93 -14.27 -1.62
N ARG A 52 1.01 -13.32 -1.46
CA ARG A 52 0.86 -12.18 -2.37
C ARG A 52 1.25 -10.90 -1.65
N ALA A 53 2.04 -10.06 -2.30
CA ALA A 53 2.53 -8.81 -1.74
C ALA A 53 2.58 -7.72 -2.82
N VAL A 54 1.99 -6.56 -2.52
CA VAL A 54 2.09 -5.36 -3.36
C VAL A 54 3.02 -4.37 -2.68
N PHE A 55 4.08 -4.00 -3.40
CA PHE A 55 5.11 -3.07 -2.97
C PHE A 55 4.79 -1.68 -3.52
N PHE A 56 4.64 -0.71 -2.62
CA PHE A 56 4.54 0.71 -2.93
C PHE A 56 5.89 1.38 -2.64
N SER A 57 6.60 1.70 -3.72
CA SER A 57 7.92 2.33 -3.65
C SER A 57 7.82 3.83 -3.42
N SER A 58 8.82 4.41 -2.75
CA SER A 58 8.98 5.86 -2.63
C SER A 58 9.26 6.57 -3.96
N LEU A 59 9.61 5.81 -5.01
CA LEU A 59 9.81 6.31 -6.37
C LEU A 59 8.55 6.21 -7.24
N GLY A 60 7.39 5.86 -6.66
CA GLY A 60 6.12 5.75 -7.38
C GLY A 60 5.91 4.43 -8.13
N ALA A 61 6.86 3.50 -8.06
CA ALA A 61 6.69 2.16 -8.60
C ALA A 61 5.76 1.30 -7.72
N ILE A 62 4.79 0.63 -8.36
CA ILE A 62 3.89 -0.33 -7.72
C ILE A 62 4.16 -1.71 -8.32
N LEU A 63 4.57 -2.67 -7.50
CA LEU A 63 4.90 -4.03 -7.93
C LEU A 63 4.01 -5.04 -7.21
N ASP A 64 3.25 -5.83 -7.95
CA ASP A 64 2.43 -6.92 -7.40
C ASP A 64 3.17 -8.25 -7.60
N PHE A 65 3.51 -8.89 -6.49
CA PHE A 65 4.26 -10.12 -6.44
C PHE A 65 3.38 -11.24 -5.87
N HIS A 66 3.38 -12.40 -6.53
CA HIS A 66 2.71 -13.61 -6.04
C HIS A 66 3.58 -14.84 -6.27
N ALA A 67 3.78 -15.62 -5.20
CA ALA A 67 4.51 -16.89 -5.25
C ALA A 67 4.00 -17.88 -4.21
N THR A 68 4.20 -19.17 -4.47
CA THR A 68 4.00 -20.22 -3.47
C THR A 68 5.16 -20.26 -2.48
N TRP A 69 4.92 -20.85 -1.30
CA TRP A 69 5.99 -21.03 -0.32
C TRP A 69 7.12 -21.92 -0.83
N ASP A 70 6.80 -22.97 -1.60
CA ASP A 70 7.80 -23.86 -2.21
C ASP A 70 8.73 -23.13 -3.20
N GLU A 71 8.21 -22.12 -3.90
CA GLU A 71 8.99 -21.29 -4.82
C GLU A 71 9.89 -20.32 -4.04
N LEU A 72 9.35 -19.72 -2.98
CA LEU A 72 10.10 -18.85 -2.08
C LEU A 72 11.22 -19.61 -1.37
N GLU A 73 10.97 -20.82 -0.90
CA GLU A 73 11.99 -21.63 -0.24
C GLU A 73 13.16 -21.97 -1.18
N ARG A 74 12.85 -22.37 -2.42
CA ARG A 74 13.87 -22.75 -3.41
C ARG A 74 14.68 -21.58 -3.95
N SER A 75 14.08 -20.41 -4.12
CA SER A 75 14.68 -19.34 -4.93
C SER A 75 14.48 -17.92 -4.41
N GLY A 76 13.60 -17.71 -3.44
CA GLY A 76 13.22 -16.39 -2.93
C GLY A 76 13.55 -16.12 -1.46
N LYS A 77 14.06 -17.10 -0.70
CA LYS A 77 14.17 -17.03 0.78
C LYS A 77 14.99 -15.84 1.27
N GLY A 78 16.14 -15.59 0.65
CA GLY A 78 16.99 -14.46 0.99
C GLY A 78 16.36 -13.11 0.68
N TRP A 79 15.70 -13.00 -0.49
CA TRP A 79 14.97 -11.79 -0.87
C TRP A 79 13.78 -11.54 0.08
N LEU A 80 13.00 -12.57 0.41
CA LEU A 80 11.87 -12.43 1.33
C LEU A 80 12.33 -12.01 2.73
N ALA A 81 13.39 -12.61 3.26
CA ALA A 81 13.96 -12.20 4.54
C ALA A 81 14.42 -10.74 4.53
N PHE A 82 15.00 -10.29 3.42
CA PHE A 82 15.35 -8.89 3.23
C PHE A 82 14.11 -7.98 3.22
N THR A 83 13.08 -8.30 2.42
CA THR A 83 11.89 -7.44 2.32
C THR A 83 11.09 -7.37 3.62
N ILE A 84 11.02 -8.47 4.37
CA ILE A 84 10.41 -8.54 5.71
C ILE A 84 11.09 -7.59 6.69
N ARG A 85 12.42 -7.51 6.65
CA ARG A 85 13.21 -6.71 7.60
C ARG A 85 13.20 -5.21 7.30
N TRP A 86 13.15 -4.83 6.03
CA TRP A 86 13.45 -3.46 5.58
C TRP A 86 12.22 -2.64 5.19
N ASN A 87 11.02 -3.24 5.19
CA ASN A 87 9.80 -2.55 4.78
C ASN A 87 8.76 -2.55 5.89
N ARG A 88 7.77 -1.65 5.75
CA ARG A 88 6.56 -1.69 6.55
C ARG A 88 5.58 -2.67 5.93
N TRP A 89 5.14 -3.65 6.69
CA TRP A 89 4.19 -4.66 6.25
C TRP A 89 2.81 -4.39 6.81
N TRP A 90 1.82 -4.46 5.93
CA TRP A 90 0.42 -4.57 6.26
C TRP A 90 -0.03 -5.99 5.98
N LEU A 91 -0.55 -6.65 7.01
CA LEU A 91 -1.22 -7.95 6.91
C LEU A 91 -2.69 -7.81 7.33
N PRO A 92 -3.61 -8.65 6.84
CA PRO A 92 -5.03 -8.52 7.16
C PRO A 92 -5.31 -8.75 8.64
N ASN A 93 -4.74 -9.81 9.22
CA ASN A 93 -4.96 -10.20 10.62
C ASN A 93 -3.83 -11.12 11.14
N VAL A 94 -3.96 -11.54 12.39
CA VAL A 94 -2.99 -12.42 13.08
C VAL A 94 -2.85 -13.81 12.45
N ALA A 95 -3.87 -14.33 11.75
CA ALA A 95 -3.77 -15.62 11.08
C ALA A 95 -2.81 -15.55 9.89
N HIS A 96 -2.82 -14.44 9.14
CA HIS A 96 -1.84 -14.18 8.08
C HIS A 96 -0.41 -14.05 8.64
N VAL A 97 -0.25 -13.44 9.82
CA VAL A 97 1.06 -13.37 10.49
C VAL A 97 1.55 -14.76 10.85
N ALA A 98 0.71 -15.57 11.50
CA ALA A 98 1.07 -16.92 11.88
C ALA A 98 1.46 -17.76 10.66
N SER A 99 0.74 -17.62 9.55
CA SER A 99 1.10 -18.25 8.27
C SER A 99 2.44 -17.74 7.74
N LEU A 100 2.71 -16.44 7.76
CA LEU A 100 3.99 -15.88 7.33
C LEU A 100 5.16 -16.40 8.19
N GLU A 101 4.99 -16.44 9.51
CA GLU A 101 6.00 -16.89 10.47
C GLU A 101 6.31 -18.39 10.38
N GLN A 102 5.36 -19.21 9.92
CA GLN A 102 5.61 -20.63 9.65
C GLN A 102 6.63 -20.85 8.51
N HIS A 103 6.68 -19.92 7.55
CA HIS A 103 7.54 -20.04 6.37
C HIS A 103 8.74 -19.07 6.36
N ALA A 104 8.68 -18.00 7.17
CA ALA A 104 9.68 -16.95 7.20
C ALA A 104 9.85 -16.38 8.63
N PHE A 105 9.85 -15.04 8.78
CA PHE A 105 10.01 -14.35 10.06
C PHE A 105 8.92 -13.29 10.21
N ALA A 106 8.64 -12.90 11.45
CA ALA A 106 7.79 -11.75 11.76
C ALA A 106 8.36 -10.47 11.13
N PRO A 107 7.55 -9.64 10.43
CA PRO A 107 7.98 -8.32 10.00
C PRO A 107 8.37 -7.43 11.16
N THR A 108 9.44 -6.66 11.00
CA THR A 108 9.97 -5.75 12.03
C THR A 108 9.09 -4.51 12.23
N ASP A 109 8.42 -4.06 11.17
CA ASP A 109 7.39 -3.00 11.19
C ASP A 109 6.10 -3.57 10.61
N LEU A 110 5.23 -4.08 11.47
CA LEU A 110 3.97 -4.73 11.12
C LEU A 110 2.77 -3.87 11.52
N ARG A 111 1.79 -3.77 10.62
CA ARG A 111 0.49 -3.13 10.82
C ARG A 111 -0.62 -4.08 10.40
N PHE A 112 -1.80 -3.89 10.97
CA PHE A 112 -3.01 -4.61 10.61
C PHE A 112 -4.05 -3.64 10.07
N ALA A 113 -4.82 -4.09 9.07
CA ALA A 113 -6.03 -3.36 8.71
C ALA A 113 -6.99 -3.32 9.91
N ASN A 114 -7.68 -2.20 10.10
CA ASN A 114 -8.70 -2.03 11.15
C ASN A 114 -9.99 -2.87 10.89
N ARG A 115 -9.91 -3.89 10.03
CA ARG A 115 -11.01 -4.76 9.63
C ARG A 115 -10.47 -6.18 9.46
N ASP A 116 -11.17 -7.16 10.01
CA ASP A 116 -10.89 -8.56 9.71
C ASP A 116 -11.44 -8.86 8.31
N LEU A 117 -10.53 -9.05 7.36
CA LEU A 117 -10.84 -9.32 5.97
C LEU A 117 -10.42 -10.76 5.67
N GLY A 118 -11.35 -11.59 5.21
CA GLY A 118 -11.07 -12.95 4.75
C GLY A 118 -10.35 -12.92 3.40
N VAL A 119 -9.12 -12.40 3.38
CA VAL A 119 -8.35 -12.19 2.14
C VAL A 119 -7.65 -13.49 1.76
N ALA A 120 -7.94 -14.01 0.57
CA ALA A 120 -7.15 -15.08 0.00
C ALA A 120 -6.09 -14.48 -0.95
N PRO A 121 -4.80 -14.82 -0.85
CA PRO A 121 -3.75 -14.30 -1.73
C PRO A 121 -4.07 -14.44 -3.23
N GLY A 122 -4.69 -15.56 -3.62
CA GLY A 122 -5.07 -15.85 -5.00
C GLY A 122 -6.33 -15.13 -5.49
N ASP A 123 -7.15 -14.58 -4.60
CA ASP A 123 -8.36 -13.86 -4.98
C ASP A 123 -8.06 -12.36 -5.11
N THR A 124 -8.08 -11.89 -6.36
CA THR A 124 -7.78 -10.48 -6.66
C THR A 124 -8.86 -9.53 -6.16
N ALA A 125 -10.13 -9.94 -6.07
CA ALA A 125 -11.19 -9.05 -5.61
C ALA A 125 -11.04 -8.78 -4.11
N SER A 126 -10.98 -9.83 -3.28
CA SER A 126 -10.77 -9.67 -1.83
C SER A 126 -9.44 -8.98 -1.51
N PHE A 127 -8.38 -9.24 -2.28
CA PHE A 127 -7.10 -8.55 -2.10
C PHE A 127 -7.20 -7.04 -2.42
N ARG A 128 -8.01 -6.64 -3.40
CA ARG A 128 -8.26 -5.22 -3.68
C ARG A 128 -9.06 -4.54 -2.58
N GLU A 129 -10.07 -5.21 -2.03
CA GLU A 129 -10.80 -4.67 -0.86
C GLU A 129 -9.87 -4.44 0.34
N PHE A 130 -8.88 -5.31 0.52
CA PHE A 130 -7.83 -5.11 1.52
C PHE A 130 -6.92 -3.92 1.22
N LEU A 131 -6.49 -3.75 -0.03
CA LEU A 131 -5.76 -2.55 -0.45
C LEU A 131 -6.57 -1.28 -0.18
N ASP A 132 -7.87 -1.28 -0.48
CA ASP A 132 -8.77 -0.16 -0.21
C ASP A 132 -8.86 0.17 1.29
N ALA A 133 -8.85 -0.85 2.15
CA ALA A 133 -8.86 -0.65 3.59
C ALA A 133 -7.56 0.00 4.10
N VAL A 134 -6.40 -0.39 3.56
CA VAL A 134 -5.11 0.23 3.92
C VAL A 134 -4.98 1.62 3.31
N GLU A 135 -5.43 1.83 2.08
CA GLU A 135 -5.53 3.15 1.45
C GLU A 135 -6.36 4.11 2.31
N LEU A 136 -7.53 3.67 2.78
CA LEU A 136 -8.39 4.46 3.65
C LEU A 136 -7.71 4.81 4.99
N HIS A 137 -6.87 3.92 5.51
CA HIS A 137 -6.07 4.23 6.70
C HIS A 137 -5.13 5.41 6.43
N TYR A 138 -4.36 5.37 5.35
CA TYR A 138 -3.42 6.44 5.02
C TYR A 138 -4.13 7.75 4.62
N ARG A 139 -5.31 7.69 3.98
CA ARG A 139 -6.11 8.91 3.70
C ARG A 139 -6.53 9.66 4.96
N ARG A 140 -6.62 8.98 6.11
CA ARG A 140 -6.97 9.58 7.40
C ARG A 140 -5.76 10.15 8.14
N ASP A 141 -4.54 9.82 7.72
CA ASP A 141 -3.33 10.44 8.26
C ASP A 141 -3.33 11.94 7.90
N ALA A 142 -3.13 12.80 8.89
CA ALA A 142 -3.28 14.24 8.70
C ALA A 142 -2.22 14.83 7.74
N ALA A 143 -0.99 14.30 7.75
CA ALA A 143 0.07 14.76 6.87
C ALA A 143 -0.25 14.37 5.42
N ILE A 144 -0.64 13.12 5.21
CA ILE A 144 -1.06 12.62 3.89
C ILE A 144 -2.31 13.35 3.40
N SER A 145 -3.33 13.45 4.25
CA SER A 145 -4.60 14.11 3.91
C SER A 145 -4.38 15.57 3.51
N SER A 146 -3.49 16.30 4.19
CA SER A 146 -3.18 17.69 3.85
C SER A 146 -2.53 17.87 2.48
N VAL A 147 -1.80 16.85 1.99
CA VAL A 147 -1.17 16.89 0.65
C VAL A 147 -2.17 16.44 -0.42
N LEU A 148 -2.99 15.42 -0.15
CA LEU A 148 -4.02 14.96 -1.10
C LEU A 148 -5.18 15.94 -1.24
N PHE A 149 -5.55 16.60 -0.14
CA PHE A 149 -6.67 17.51 -0.03
C PHE A 149 -6.19 18.82 0.60
N PRO A 150 -5.37 19.61 -0.11
CA PRO A 150 -4.86 20.86 0.42
C PRO A 150 -6.04 21.79 0.79
N PRO A 151 -6.04 22.39 1.99
CA PRO A 151 -7.08 23.32 2.38
C PRO A 151 -7.05 24.55 1.45
N ASN A 152 -7.96 24.52 0.46
CA ASN A 152 -8.43 25.59 -0.42
C ASN A 152 -7.63 25.87 -1.71
N ALA A 153 -8.08 25.25 -2.80
CA ALA A 153 -8.10 25.87 -4.13
C ALA A 153 -9.48 26.45 -4.52
N SER A 154 -10.53 26.36 -3.68
CA SER A 154 -11.86 26.90 -4.01
C SER A 154 -12.75 27.15 -2.78
N THR A 155 -12.49 28.25 -2.07
CA THR A 155 -13.52 29.02 -1.35
C THR A 155 -13.19 30.50 -1.47
N ALA A 156 -13.20 30.98 -2.71
CA ALA A 156 -13.30 32.39 -3.04
C ALA A 156 -14.13 32.50 -4.33
N VAL A 157 -15.33 31.92 -4.34
CA VAL A 157 -16.39 32.50 -5.18
C VAL A 157 -16.80 33.74 -4.41
N ASP A 158 -16.20 34.86 -4.80
CA ASP A 158 -16.54 36.17 -4.31
C ASP A 158 -17.97 36.50 -4.77
N ILE A 159 -18.95 36.23 -3.90
CA ILE A 159 -20.37 36.52 -4.13
C ILE A 159 -20.64 38.05 -4.10
N SER A 160 -19.61 38.90 -3.99
CA SER A 160 -19.75 40.35 -4.03
C SER A 160 -20.04 40.94 -5.42
N ARG A 161 -20.11 40.12 -6.47
CA ARG A 161 -20.34 40.56 -7.87
C ARG A 161 -21.66 40.11 -8.49
N ILE A 162 -22.72 39.96 -7.70
CA ILE A 162 -24.09 40.01 -8.25
C ILE A 162 -24.56 41.46 -8.15
N ASP A 163 -24.25 42.23 -9.19
CA ASP A 163 -24.77 43.58 -9.41
C ASP A 163 -26.29 43.60 -9.25
N THR A 164 -26.79 44.47 -8.37
CA THR A 164 -28.22 44.78 -8.27
C THR A 164 -28.52 45.92 -9.25
N PRO A 165 -29.33 45.74 -10.30
CA PRO A 165 -29.74 46.87 -11.13
C PRO A 165 -30.98 47.55 -10.53
N GLY A 166 -30.84 48.83 -10.23
CA GLY A 166 -31.94 49.79 -10.34
C GLY A 166 -32.67 50.18 -9.05
N ARG A 167 -32.34 51.38 -8.55
CA ARG A 167 -33.33 52.35 -8.05
C ARG A 167 -32.75 53.75 -8.18
N ASN A 168 -33.07 54.41 -9.29
CA ASN A 168 -33.01 55.87 -9.35
C ASN A 168 -34.41 56.41 -9.02
N LEU A 169 -34.41 57.43 -8.17
CA LEU A 169 -35.53 58.27 -7.76
C LEU A 169 -36.14 59.02 -8.94
#